data_AF-A0A7G9SH84-F1
#
_entry.id   AF-A0A7G9SH84-F1
#
_cell.length_a   1.000
_cell.length_b   1.000
_cell.length_c   1.000
_cell.angle_alpha   90.00
_cell.angle_beta   90.00
_cell.angle_gamma   90.00
#
_symmetry.space_group_name_H-M   'P 1'
#
loop_
_entity.id
_entity.type
_entity.pdbx_description
1 polymer ?
#
loop_
_entity_poly.entity_id
_entity_poly.type
_entity_poly.pdbx_seq_one_letter_code
_entity_poly.pdbx_strand_id
1 'polypeptide(L)'
;MHRLYLGLAFLIMLIGVVHLGATTQLFDELNSRALWFASGGLLLILTGALNLLNRAHGAIIRDLRWMTVATNVVMTIFAAVAGVVGAASGAQLAVIVSILAATTFVSLRPRA
;
A
#
# COMPACT_ATOMS: atom_id res chain seq x y z
N MET A 1 15.65 5.61 -10.14
CA MET A 1 14.37 4.87 -9.99
C MET A 1 14.43 3.76 -8.95
N HIS A 2 15.48 2.93 -8.93
CA HIS A 2 15.52 1.77 -8.04
C HIS A 2 15.49 2.12 -6.53
N ARG A 3 16.14 3.23 -6.11
CA ARG A 3 16.07 3.76 -4.74
C ARG A 3 14.72 4.37 -4.39
N LEU A 4 14.11 5.10 -5.33
CA LEU A 4 12.76 5.65 -5.16
C LEU A 4 11.74 4.52 -4.95
N TYR A 5 11.82 3.46 -5.77
CA TYR A 5 10.88 2.34 -5.64
C TYR A 5 11.04 1.62 -4.29
N LEU A 6 12.30 1.43 -3.85
CA LEU A 6 12.61 0.89 -2.53
C LEU A 6 11.97 1.75 -1.43
N GLY A 7 12.17 3.07 -1.47
CA GLY A 7 11.63 4.01 -0.50
C GLY A 7 10.10 3.99 -0.47
N LEU A 8 9.44 4.00 -1.63
CA LEU A 8 7.98 3.93 -1.73
C LEU A 8 7.41 2.62 -1.15
N ALA A 9 8.02 1.48 -1.50
CA ALA A 9 7.58 0.17 -1.02
C ALA A 9 7.75 0.05 0.51
N PHE A 10 8.88 0.53 1.05
CA PHE A 10 9.10 0.60 2.49
C PHE A 10 8.14 1.56 3.19
N LEU A 11 7.86 2.72 2.59
CA LEU A 11 6.94 3.70 3.16
C LEU A 11 5.52 3.12 3.26
N ILE A 12 5.02 2.46 2.22
CA ILE A 12 3.72 1.77 2.24
C ILE A 12 3.69 0.73 3.37
N MET A 13 4.74 -0.09 3.48
CA MET A 13 4.83 -1.10 4.53
C MET A 13 4.83 -0.47 5.93
N LEU A 14 5.60 0.60 6.14
CA LEU A 14 5.68 1.31 7.42
C LEU A 14 4.33 1.93 7.80
N ILE A 15 3.62 2.55 6.85
CA ILE A 15 2.26 3.05 7.05
C ILE A 15 1.34 1.90 7.49
N GLY A 16 1.45 0.73 6.85
CA GLY A 16 0.68 -0.46 7.23
C GLY A 16 0.98 -0.95 8.66
N VAL A 17 2.25 -0.95 9.06
CA VAL A 17 2.66 -1.30 10.45
C VAL A 17 2.08 -0.31 11.46
N VAL A 18 2.20 0.99 11.19
CA VAL A 18 1.64 2.04 12.05
C VAL A 18 0.12 1.91 12.14
N HIS A 19 -0.56 1.65 11.02
CA HIS A 19 -2.01 1.47 10.96
C HIS A 19 -2.46 0.23 11.74
N LEU A 20 -1.77 -0.90 11.58
CA LEU A 20 -2.07 -2.13 12.32
C LEU A 20 -1.85 -1.92 13.83
N GLY A 21 -0.73 -1.30 14.22
CA GLY A 21 -0.42 -1.00 15.62
C GLY A 21 -1.41 -0.02 16.25
N ALA A 22 -1.90 0.97 15.49
CA ALA A 22 -2.93 1.90 15.97
C ALA A 22 -4.26 1.20 16.29
N THR A 23 -4.52 0.00 15.74
CA THR A 23 -5.74 -0.75 16.06
C THR A 23 -5.89 -0.98 17.56
N THR A 24 -4.81 -1.36 18.26
CA THR A 24 -4.87 -1.66 19.71
C THR A 24 -5.01 -0.41 20.57
N GLN A 25 -4.79 0.78 20.00
CA GLN A 25 -4.95 2.06 20.69
C GLN A 25 -6.31 2.71 20.42
N LEU A 26 -6.92 2.39 19.28
CA LEU A 26 -8.20 2.98 18.83
C LEU A 26 -9.42 2.11 19.16
N PHE A 27 -9.21 0.82 19.45
CA PHE A 27 -10.28 -0.13 19.74
C PHE A 27 -9.94 -0.95 20.99
N ASP A 28 -10.79 -0.88 22.00
CA ASP A 28 -10.63 -1.62 23.25
C ASP A 28 -11.01 -3.11 23.13
N GLU A 29 -11.77 -3.46 22.09
CA GLU A 29 -12.28 -4.81 21.85
C GLU A 29 -12.15 -5.21 20.37
N LEU A 30 -11.94 -6.50 20.12
CA LEU A 30 -11.89 -7.06 18.76
C LEU A 30 -13.30 -7.21 18.18
N ASN A 31 -13.84 -6.10 17.68
CA ASN A 31 -15.10 -6.06 16.95
C ASN A 31 -14.89 -5.94 15.43
N SER A 32 -15.97 -5.94 14.65
CA SER A 32 -15.91 -5.85 13.19
C SER A 32 -15.19 -4.60 12.67
N ARG A 33 -15.25 -3.47 13.40
CA ARG A 33 -14.56 -2.23 13.01
C ARG A 33 -13.06 -2.34 13.27
N ALA A 34 -12.66 -2.89 14.41
CA ALA A 34 -11.27 -3.17 14.74
C ALA A 34 -10.64 -4.13 13.70
N LEU A 35 -11.37 -5.21 13.35
CA LEU A 35 -10.91 -6.18 12.36
C LEU A 35 -10.78 -5.55 10.96
N TRP A 36 -11.73 -4.72 10.55
CA TRP A 36 -11.67 -3.98 9.29
C TRP A 36 -10.44 -3.05 9.23
N PHE A 37 -10.22 -2.27 10.28
CA PHE A 37 -9.09 -1.35 10.38
C PHE A 37 -7.74 -2.10 10.36
N ALA A 38 -7.60 -3.15 11.17
CA ALA A 38 -6.41 -4.01 11.17
C ALA A 38 -6.14 -4.63 9.81
N SER A 39 -7.19 -5.10 9.12
CA SER A 39 -7.08 -5.69 7.78
C SER A 39 -6.55 -4.69 6.75
N GLY A 40 -6.96 -3.42 6.84
CA GLY A 40 -6.41 -2.34 6.02
C GLY A 40 -4.89 -2.16 6.23
N GLY A 41 -4.44 -2.19 7.48
CA GLY A 41 -3.01 -2.14 7.82
C GLY A 41 -2.24 -3.35 7.26
N LEU A 42 -2.79 -4.55 7.41
CA LEU A 42 -2.20 -5.78 6.88
C LEU A 42 -2.09 -5.75 5.35
N LEU A 43 -3.13 -5.27 4.65
CA LEU A 43 -3.11 -5.11 3.19
C LEU A 43 -2.00 -4.15 2.74
N LEU A 44 -1.78 -3.05 3.46
CA LEU A 44 -0.67 -2.14 3.17
C LEU A 44 0.69 -2.81 3.36
N ILE A 45 0.88 -3.57 4.44
CA ILE A 45 2.13 -4.33 4.68
C ILE A 45 2.40 -5.29 3.53
N LEU A 46 1.41 -6.10 3.15
CA LEU A 46 1.52 -7.07 2.07
C LEU A 46 1.77 -6.39 0.71
N THR A 47 1.14 -5.24 0.46
CA THR A 47 1.37 -4.44 -0.74
C THR A 47 2.81 -3.94 -0.80
N GLY A 48 3.34 -3.40 0.30
CA GLY A 48 4.74 -2.99 0.39
C GLY A 48 5.70 -4.16 0.15
N ALA A 49 5.44 -5.31 0.78
CA ALA A 49 6.25 -6.53 0.60
C ALA A 49 6.24 -7.02 -0.85
N LEU A 50 5.07 -7.07 -1.49
CA LEU A 50 4.94 -7.45 -2.89
C LEU A 50 5.71 -6.50 -3.81
N ASN A 51 5.73 -5.20 -3.52
CA ASN A 51 6.54 -4.23 -4.26
C ASN A 51 8.05 -4.43 -4.06
N LEU A 52 8.50 -4.83 -2.86
CA LEU A 52 9.90 -5.20 -2.63
C LEU A 52 10.29 -6.47 -3.40
N LEU A 53 9.43 -7.48 -3.41
CA LEU A 53 9.63 -8.71 -4.20
C LEU A 53 9.65 -8.39 -5.69
N ASN A 54 8.70 -7.59 -6.15
CA ASN A 54 8.67 -7.12 -7.52
C ASN A 54 9.97 -6.41 -7.84
N ARG A 55 10.44 -5.46 -7.00
CA ARG A 55 11.71 -4.76 -7.20
C ARG A 55 12.89 -5.70 -7.42
N ALA A 56 12.98 -6.77 -6.62
CA ALA A 56 14.09 -7.73 -6.67
C ALA A 56 14.00 -8.70 -7.85
N HIS A 57 12.80 -9.16 -8.22
CA HIS A 57 12.63 -10.31 -9.14
C HIS A 57 11.78 -10.02 -10.39
N GLY A 58 11.03 -8.93 -10.42
CA GLY A 58 10.05 -8.61 -11.46
C GLY A 58 10.62 -8.26 -12.84
N ALA A 59 11.95 -8.15 -12.97
CA ALA A 59 12.60 -8.09 -14.28
C ALA A 59 12.63 -9.48 -14.97
N ILE A 60 12.71 -10.55 -14.17
CA ILE A 60 12.79 -11.94 -14.63
C ILE A 60 11.40 -12.57 -14.61
N ILE A 61 10.63 -12.34 -13.53
CA ILE A 61 9.32 -12.94 -13.32
C ILE A 61 8.23 -11.95 -13.78
N ARG A 62 7.79 -12.09 -15.04
CA ARG A 62 6.79 -11.18 -15.64
C ARG A 62 5.45 -11.19 -14.89
N ASP A 63 5.00 -12.35 -14.44
CA ASP A 63 3.69 -12.49 -13.80
C ASP A 63 3.67 -11.84 -12.41
N LEU A 64 4.79 -11.91 -11.67
CA LEU A 64 4.97 -11.16 -10.41
C LEU A 64 4.80 -9.66 -10.63
N ARG A 65 5.35 -9.12 -11.72
CA ARG A 65 5.22 -7.70 -12.05
C ARG A 65 3.76 -7.32 -12.30
N TRP A 66 3.02 -8.12 -13.08
CA TRP A 66 1.61 -7.83 -13.36
C TRP A 66 0.72 -7.98 -12.13
N MET A 67 0.96 -9.00 -11.30
CA MET A 67 0.28 -9.15 -10.01
C MET A 67 0.52 -7.92 -9.12
N THR A 68 1.77 -7.46 -9.05
CA THR A 68 2.13 -6.28 -8.25
C THR A 68 1.45 -5.01 -8.77
N VAL A 69 1.40 -4.82 -10.09
CA VAL A 69 0.69 -3.69 -10.70
C VAL A 69 -0.80 -3.76 -10.39
N ALA A 70 -1.43 -4.92 -10.56
CA ALA A 70 -2.83 -5.12 -10.24
C ALA A 70 -3.14 -4.83 -8.77
N THR A 71 -2.34 -5.35 -7.84
CA THR A 71 -2.44 -5.05 -6.40
C THR A 71 -2.32 -3.55 -6.15
N ASN A 72 -1.34 -2.86 -6.73
CA ASN A 72 -1.17 -1.42 -6.51
C ASN A 72 -2.36 -0.61 -7.03
N VAL A 73 -2.93 -0.98 -8.18
CA VAL A 73 -4.14 -0.34 -8.72
C VAL A 73 -5.33 -0.53 -7.78
N VAL A 74 -5.58 -1.78 -7.36
CA VAL A 74 -6.66 -2.10 -6.42
C VAL A 74 -6.48 -1.32 -5.12
N MET A 75 -5.27 -1.28 -4.57
CA MET A 75 -4.99 -0.56 -3.33
C MET A 75 -5.10 0.95 -3.48
N THR A 76 -4.76 1.50 -4.64
CA THR A 76 -4.94 2.95 -4.92
C THR A 76 -6.43 3.30 -4.92
N ILE A 77 -7.26 2.50 -5.60
CA ILE A 77 -8.72 2.67 -5.64
C ILE A 77 -9.30 2.49 -4.24
N PHE A 78 -8.91 1.42 -3.54
CA PHE A 78 -9.35 1.12 -2.20
C PHE A 78 -9.03 2.27 -1.23
N ALA A 79 -7.80 2.78 -1.24
CA ALA A 79 -7.40 3.90 -0.40
C ALA A 79 -8.17 5.19 -0.73
N ALA A 80 -8.45 5.44 -2.01
CA ALA A 80 -9.25 6.59 -2.43
C ALA A 80 -10.69 6.50 -1.90
N VAL A 81 -11.34 5.34 -2.10
CA VAL A 81 -12.72 5.10 -1.63
C VAL A 81 -12.78 5.13 -0.10
N ALA A 82 -11.87 4.43 0.58
CA ALA A 82 -11.82 4.39 2.04
C ALA A 82 -11.55 5.78 2.63
N GLY A 83 -10.69 6.59 2.01
CA GLY A 83 -10.43 7.96 2.46
C GLY A 83 -11.64 8.88 2.29
N VAL A 84 -12.38 8.76 1.19
CA VAL A 84 -13.63 9.53 0.99
C VAL A 84 -14.71 9.11 1.99
N VAL A 85 -14.95 7.81 2.12
CA VAL A 85 -15.97 7.27 3.05
C VAL A 85 -15.60 7.54 4.51
N GLY A 86 -14.32 7.46 4.84
CA GLY A 86 -13.79 7.76 6.17
C GLY A 86 -13.57 9.24 6.46
N ALA A 87 -13.99 10.14 5.56
CA ALA A 87 -13.85 11.59 5.68
C ALA A 87 -12.41 12.05 6.00
N ALA A 88 -11.41 11.40 5.39
CA ALA A 88 -10.02 11.82 5.50
C ALA A 88 -9.85 13.26 4.99
N SER A 89 -8.96 14.02 5.63
CA SER A 89 -8.63 15.36 5.12
C SER A 89 -8.10 15.29 3.70
N GLY A 90 -8.34 16.34 2.90
CA GLY A 90 -7.85 16.39 1.51
C GLY A 90 -6.35 16.16 1.39
N ALA A 91 -5.57 16.65 2.36
CA ALA A 91 -4.12 16.43 2.42
C ALA A 91 -3.75 14.96 2.68
N GLN A 92 -4.39 14.30 3.65
CA GLN A 92 -4.15 12.87 3.94
C GLN A 92 -4.49 11.99 2.74
N LEU A 93 -5.66 12.24 2.14
CA LEU A 93 -6.10 11.51 0.94
C LEU A 93 -5.10 11.69 -0.20
N ALA A 94 -4.71 12.92 -0.51
CA ALA A 94 -3.76 13.23 -1.57
C ALA A 94 -2.40 12.54 -1.35
N VAL A 95 -1.87 12.56 -0.13
CA VAL A 95 -0.59 11.92 0.20
C VAL A 95 -0.65 10.41 -0.02
N ILE A 96 -1.62 9.72 0.56
CA ILE A 96 -1.70 8.25 0.48
C ILE A 96 -1.94 7.79 -0.97
N VAL A 97 -2.88 8.43 -1.67
CA VAL A 97 -3.18 8.09 -3.07
C VAL A 97 -1.98 8.36 -3.96
N SER A 98 -1.25 9.47 -3.75
CA SER A 98 -0.05 9.78 -4.54
C SER A 98 1.08 8.77 -4.32
N ILE A 99 1.29 8.31 -3.08
CA ILE A 99 2.29 7.27 -2.78
C ILE A 99 1.95 5.98 -3.52
N LEU A 100 0.70 5.51 -3.44
CA LEU A 100 0.27 4.28 -4.08
C LEU A 100 0.30 4.39 -5.61
N ALA A 101 -0.21 5.49 -6.17
CA ALA A 101 -0.19 5.75 -7.62
C ALA A 101 1.24 5.87 -8.17
N ALA A 102 2.14 6.57 -7.46
CA ALA A 102 3.55 6.64 -7.83
C ALA A 102 4.21 5.25 -7.81
N THR A 103 3.85 4.42 -6.83
CA THR A 103 4.35 3.04 -6.74
C THR A 103 3.86 2.20 -7.92
N THR A 104 2.60 2.30 -8.32
CA THR A 104 2.06 1.68 -9.55
C THR A 104 2.87 2.11 -10.78
N PHE A 105 3.09 3.41 -10.94
CA PHE A 105 3.80 3.95 -12.09
C PHE A 105 5.26 3.47 -12.17
N VAL A 106 5.94 3.40 -11.03
CA VAL A 106 7.32 2.89 -10.96
C VAL A 106 7.37 1.37 -11.21
N SER A 107 6.37 0.61 -10.78
CA SER A 107 6.22 -0.84 -11.09
C SER A 107 6.06 -1.13 -12.58
N LEU A 108 5.54 -0.17 -13.36
CA LEU A 108 5.34 -0.29 -14.80
C LEU A 108 6.59 0.06 -15.62
N ARG A 109 7.63 0.66 -15.04
CA ARG A 109 8.81 1.05 -15.82
C ARG A 109 9.70 -0.16 -16.18
N PRO A 110 10.28 -0.19 -17.40
CA PRO A 110 11.32 -1.16 -17.74
C PRO A 110 12.46 -1.07 -16.74
N ARG A 111 12.98 -2.23 -16.33
CA ARG A 111 14.18 -2.31 -15.48
C ARG A 111 15.30 -2.83 -16.38
N ALA A 112 16.14 -1.90 -16.82
CA ALA A 112 17.42 -2.20 -17.45
C ALA A 112 18.45 -2.55 -16.36
#